data_AF-A0AAE8SNR5-F1
#
_entry.id   AF-A0AAE8SNR5-F1
#
_cell.length_a   1.000
_cell.length_b   1.000
_cell.length_c   1.000
_cell.angle_alpha   90.00
_cell.angle_beta   90.00
_cell.angle_gamma   90.00
#
_symmetry.space_group_name_H-M   'P 1'
#
loop_
_entity.id
_entity.type
_entity.pdbx_description
1 polymer ?
#
loop_
_entity_poly.entity_id
_entity_poly.type
_entity_poly.pdbx_seq_one_letter_code
_entity_poly.pdbx_strand_id
1 'polypeptide(L)'
;MNKMRPVELGEVDDLLDWKPLLLLNKTLFGPAFVDSIVSRSPTLIKSKGGKELPLELWISILAFAVAENSEPHDYALVRPFTFERREDGGKELICQRFKRWTAFGTIQTSSGVEDYHVFLAHPDKNLDSYRNPFRNRDYGNPIRIPTELLNSTIDFLHVRLTVPDVIKYLEGGSCQLCWGERTVGGNGVGCRVAHSFLGGWEVLFWDALSDLPMLCPLCIGMEHAVVCLRRRVQWDQGYATHRAEYTSWLQTKLQELGFGTTSKPRLSLPSGLRPSGGYLSSD
;
A
#
# COMPACT_ATOMS: atom_id res chain seq x y z
N MET A 1 14.17 -4.89 -5.45
CA MET A 1 13.33 -3.77 -5.00
C MET A 1 13.18 -3.88 -3.49
N ASN A 2 13.35 -2.79 -2.74
CA ASN A 2 13.16 -2.81 -1.29
C ASN A 2 11.66 -2.92 -1.00
N LYS A 3 11.24 -3.99 -0.32
CA LYS A 3 9.86 -4.23 0.08
C LYS A 3 9.53 -3.44 1.34
N MET A 4 8.26 -3.03 1.48
CA MET A 4 7.74 -2.48 2.73
C MET A 4 8.08 -3.42 3.90
N ARG A 5 8.58 -2.84 4.98
CA ARG A 5 8.93 -3.58 6.21
C ARG A 5 8.67 -2.74 7.46
N PRO A 6 8.54 -3.36 8.64
CA PRO A 6 8.44 -2.63 9.90
C PRO A 6 9.65 -1.73 10.13
N VAL A 7 9.41 -0.64 10.86
CA VAL A 7 10.47 0.26 11.32
C VAL A 7 11.19 -0.36 12.51
N GLU A 8 12.50 -0.39 12.45
CA GLU A 8 13.38 -0.87 13.52
C GLU A 8 13.84 0.30 14.41
N LEU A 9 14.12 0.04 15.70
CA LEU A 9 14.60 1.08 16.62
C LEU A 9 15.94 1.69 16.18
N GLY A 10 16.81 0.90 15.53
CA GLY A 10 18.15 1.33 15.12
C GLY A 10 18.19 2.35 13.97
N GLU A 11 17.10 2.48 13.19
CA GLU A 11 17.04 3.39 12.03
C GLU A 11 16.31 4.71 12.34
N VAL A 12 15.95 4.92 13.60
CA VAL A 12 15.11 6.04 14.04
C VAL A 12 15.76 7.41 13.79
N ASP A 13 17.09 7.51 13.96
CA ASP A 13 17.83 8.73 13.63
C ASP A 13 17.90 8.94 12.10
N ASP A 14 18.15 7.87 11.32
CA ASP A 14 18.13 7.92 9.85
C ASP A 14 16.76 8.40 9.33
N LEU A 15 15.66 7.99 9.97
CA LEU A 15 14.32 8.44 9.58
C LEU A 15 14.15 9.96 9.70
N LEU A 16 14.83 10.62 10.64
CA LEU A 16 14.79 12.08 10.76
C LEU A 16 15.68 12.79 9.76
N ASP A 17 16.78 12.17 9.33
CA ASP A 17 17.67 12.74 8.32
C ASP A 17 17.03 12.63 6.93
N TRP A 18 16.55 11.44 6.59
CA TRP A 18 16.00 11.14 5.27
C TRP A 18 14.52 11.56 5.12
N LYS A 19 13.78 11.61 6.23
CA LYS A 19 12.34 11.95 6.31
C LYS A 19 11.47 11.26 5.24
N PRO A 20 11.57 9.94 5.06
CA PRO A 20 10.76 9.20 4.10
C PRO A 20 9.29 9.20 4.52
N LEU A 21 8.40 8.80 3.61
CA LEU A 21 7.03 8.49 3.98
C LEU A 21 6.94 7.10 4.62
N LEU A 22 6.12 7.03 5.67
CA LEU A 22 5.87 5.85 6.47
C LEU A 22 4.38 5.51 6.47
N LEU A 23 4.07 4.22 6.57
CA LEU A 23 2.71 3.72 6.70
C LEU A 23 2.46 3.33 8.15
N LEU A 24 1.58 4.08 8.81
CA LEU A 24 1.13 3.81 10.16
C LEU A 24 -0.17 3.01 10.10
N ASN A 25 -0.18 1.82 10.69
CA ASN A 25 -1.38 1.06 11.00
C ASN A 25 -1.95 1.57 12.33
N LYS A 26 -3.02 2.37 12.25
CA LYS A 26 -3.67 2.97 13.41
C LYS A 26 -4.42 1.93 14.25
N THR A 27 -4.94 0.88 13.61
CA THR A 27 -5.63 -0.21 14.31
C THR A 27 -4.68 -0.94 15.24
N LEU A 28 -3.44 -1.20 14.80
CA LEU A 28 -2.44 -1.93 15.58
C LEU A 28 -1.59 -1.05 16.52
N PHE A 29 -1.70 0.27 16.42
CA PHE A 29 -0.92 1.19 17.26
C PHE A 29 -1.21 1.03 18.77
N GLY A 30 -2.48 0.85 19.14
CA GLY A 30 -2.88 0.61 20.53
C GLY A 30 -2.36 -0.74 21.09
N PRO A 31 -2.61 -1.87 20.39
CA PRO A 31 -2.02 -3.16 20.74
C PRO A 31 -0.49 -3.11 20.88
N ALA A 32 0.22 -2.47 19.95
CA ALA A 32 1.68 -2.33 20.01
C ALA A 32 2.15 -1.53 21.25
N PHE A 33 1.39 -0.50 21.65
CA PHE A 33 1.66 0.23 22.89
C PHE A 33 1.54 -0.67 24.12
N VAL A 34 0.46 -1.46 24.21
CA VAL A 34 0.25 -2.39 25.33
C VAL A 34 1.33 -3.46 25.35
N ASP A 35 1.68 -4.04 24.20
CA ASP A 35 2.75 -5.02 24.05
C ASP A 35 4.11 -4.49 24.54
N SER A 36 4.45 -3.24 24.18
CA SER A 36 5.67 -2.56 24.65
C SER A 36 5.72 -2.35 26.17
N ILE A 37 4.56 -2.14 26.82
CA ILE A 37 4.50 -2.03 28.28
C ILE A 37 4.62 -3.42 28.93
N VAL A 38 3.83 -4.37 28.47
CA VAL A 38 3.79 -5.75 29.01
C VAL A 38 5.16 -6.41 28.91
N SER A 39 5.85 -6.24 27.78
CA SER A 39 7.20 -6.79 27.54
C SER A 39 8.25 -6.24 28.50
N ARG A 40 8.07 -5.02 29.02
CA ARG A 40 8.95 -4.45 30.05
C ARG A 40 8.56 -4.92 31.44
N SER A 41 7.28 -4.79 31.78
CA SER A 41 6.70 -5.38 32.98
C SER A 41 5.16 -5.28 32.93
N PRO A 42 4.43 -6.40 33.03
CA PRO A 42 2.96 -6.38 33.09
C PRO A 42 2.42 -5.66 34.33
N THR A 43 3.23 -5.53 35.39
CA THR A 43 2.85 -4.84 36.64
C THR A 43 2.68 -3.33 36.48
N LEU A 44 3.15 -2.76 35.36
CA LEU A 44 2.95 -1.36 35.01
C LEU A 44 1.49 -1.06 34.61
N ILE A 45 0.69 -2.10 34.30
CA ILE A 45 -0.72 -1.97 33.98
C ILE A 45 -1.54 -2.43 35.19
N LYS A 46 -2.13 -1.46 35.90
CA LYS A 46 -2.95 -1.72 37.08
C LYS A 46 -4.38 -1.23 36.85
N SER A 47 -5.34 -2.00 37.33
CA SER A 47 -6.70 -1.50 37.50
C SER A 47 -6.73 -0.35 38.53
N LYS A 48 -7.84 0.39 38.57
CA LYS A 48 -8.08 1.43 39.59
C LYS A 48 -7.97 0.90 41.03
N GLY A 49 -8.20 -0.41 41.25
CA GLY A 49 -8.06 -1.07 42.55
C GLY A 49 -6.68 -1.68 42.80
N GLY A 50 -5.67 -1.39 41.97
CA GLY A 50 -4.31 -1.90 42.10
C GLY A 50 -4.10 -3.35 41.68
N LYS A 51 -5.15 -4.03 41.17
CA LYS A 51 -5.03 -5.40 40.65
C LYS A 51 -4.27 -5.41 39.32
N GLU A 52 -3.44 -6.44 39.17
CA GLU A 52 -2.62 -6.72 38.00
C GLU A 52 -3.13 -8.00 37.33
N LEU A 53 -2.94 -8.10 36.01
CA LEU A 53 -3.19 -9.33 35.27
C LEU A 53 -1.88 -10.11 35.11
N PRO A 54 -1.90 -11.45 35.26
CA PRO A 54 -0.78 -12.30 34.88
C PRO A 54 -0.38 -12.12 33.42
N LEU A 55 0.90 -12.34 33.13
CA LEU A 55 1.48 -12.17 31.78
C LEU A 55 0.75 -13.02 30.73
N GLU A 56 0.33 -14.22 31.10
CA GLU A 56 -0.36 -15.19 30.22
C GLU A 56 -1.70 -14.63 29.72
N LEU A 57 -2.40 -13.86 30.56
CA LEU A 57 -3.64 -13.21 30.16
C LEU A 57 -3.37 -12.04 29.22
N TRP A 58 -2.30 -11.27 29.45
CA TRP A 58 -1.90 -10.21 28.52
C TRP A 58 -1.54 -10.75 27.14
N ILE A 59 -0.76 -11.83 27.08
CA ILE A 59 -0.42 -12.50 25.81
C ILE A 59 -1.69 -12.93 25.07
N SER A 60 -2.64 -13.51 25.80
CA SER A 60 -3.93 -13.94 25.22
C SER A 60 -4.76 -12.75 24.72
N ILE A 61 -4.81 -11.65 25.46
CA ILE A 61 -5.51 -10.42 25.08
C ILE A 61 -4.87 -9.80 23.83
N LEU A 62 -3.54 -9.74 23.76
CA LEU A 62 -2.82 -9.19 22.61
C LEU A 62 -3.00 -10.07 21.38
N ALA A 63 -2.88 -11.40 21.53
CA ALA A 63 -3.13 -12.34 20.45
C ALA A 63 -4.56 -12.21 19.91
N PHE A 64 -5.54 -12.09 20.80
CA PHE A 64 -6.94 -11.85 20.43
C PHE A 64 -7.13 -10.50 19.74
N ALA A 65 -6.56 -9.42 20.28
CA ALA A 65 -6.64 -8.09 19.68
C ALA A 65 -6.01 -8.05 18.29
N VAL A 66 -4.89 -8.74 18.05
CA VAL A 66 -4.28 -8.80 16.72
C VAL A 66 -5.09 -9.70 15.78
N ALA A 67 -5.60 -10.83 16.26
CA ALA A 67 -6.34 -11.79 15.44
C ALA A 67 -7.74 -11.31 15.05
N GLU A 68 -8.50 -10.70 15.97
CA GLU A 68 -9.84 -10.17 15.69
C GLU A 68 -9.82 -8.92 14.83
N ASN A 69 -8.70 -8.18 14.83
CA ASN A 69 -8.50 -7.06 13.91
C ASN A 69 -8.19 -7.51 12.47
N SER A 70 -8.45 -8.77 12.09
CA SER A 70 -8.43 -9.20 10.69
C SER A 70 -9.20 -8.19 9.81
N GLU A 71 -8.51 -7.66 8.80
CA GLU A 71 -8.89 -6.55 7.89
C GLU A 71 -10.42 -6.23 7.79
N PRO A 72 -10.80 -4.93 7.75
CA PRO A 72 -9.96 -3.81 7.32
C PRO A 72 -9.28 -3.06 8.47
N HIS A 73 -7.96 -2.89 8.36
CA HIS A 73 -7.21 -1.98 9.21
C HIS A 73 -7.34 -0.53 8.73
N ASP A 74 -7.24 0.42 9.67
CA ASP A 74 -7.18 1.85 9.37
C ASP A 74 -5.71 2.29 9.29
N TYR A 75 -5.31 2.81 8.13
CA TYR A 75 -3.93 3.23 7.87
C TYR A 75 -3.82 4.75 7.69
N ALA A 76 -2.67 5.30 8.03
CA ALA A 76 -2.32 6.68 7.76
C ALA A 76 -0.92 6.78 7.12
N LEU A 77 -0.82 7.68 6.15
CA LEU A 77 0.46 8.09 5.60
C LEU A 77 1.05 9.18 6.50
N VAL A 78 2.25 8.94 7.00
CA VAL A 78 2.92 9.83 7.95
C VAL A 78 4.36 10.11 7.53
N ARG A 79 4.92 11.19 8.05
CA ARG A 79 6.31 11.58 7.80
C ARG A 79 7.03 11.96 9.10
N PRO A 80 8.24 11.44 9.35
CA PRO A 80 9.08 11.87 10.46
C PRO A 80 9.35 13.38 10.41
N PHE A 81 9.19 14.06 11.55
CA PHE A 81 9.43 15.49 11.67
C PHE A 81 10.55 15.82 12.66
N THR A 82 10.43 15.37 13.91
CA THR A 82 11.41 15.63 14.97
C THR A 82 11.31 14.59 16.10
N PHE A 83 12.30 14.59 17.00
CA PHE A 83 12.14 14.01 18.34
C PHE A 83 11.71 15.06 19.35
N GLU A 84 10.92 14.61 20.32
CA GLU A 84 10.69 15.30 21.58
C GLU A 84 11.09 14.38 22.73
N ARG A 85 11.65 14.97 23.80
CA ARG A 85 11.97 14.25 25.02
C ARG A 85 10.76 14.28 25.94
N ARG A 86 10.33 13.12 26.41
CA ARG A 86 9.25 12.97 27.38
C ARG A 86 9.73 13.35 28.77
N GLU A 87 8.80 13.70 29.65
CA GLU A 87 9.08 14.04 31.05
C GLU A 87 9.72 12.89 31.83
N ASP A 88 9.39 11.64 31.47
CA ASP A 88 9.98 10.41 32.04
C ASP A 88 11.39 10.09 31.48
N GLY A 89 11.93 10.95 30.62
CA GLY A 89 13.24 10.79 29.99
C GLY A 89 13.22 9.98 28.69
N GLY A 90 12.07 9.40 28.29
CA GLY A 90 11.90 8.69 27.02
C GLY A 90 11.94 9.62 25.80
N LYS A 91 11.99 9.03 24.59
CA LYS A 91 11.99 9.77 23.33
C LYS A 91 10.72 9.48 22.52
N GLU A 92 10.13 10.50 21.93
CA GLU A 92 8.98 10.38 21.02
C GLU A 92 9.33 10.86 19.63
N LEU A 93 9.10 10.00 18.64
CA LEU A 93 9.09 10.37 17.24
C LEU A 93 7.79 11.13 16.95
N ILE A 94 7.91 12.38 16.53
CA ILE A 94 6.80 13.20 16.09
C ILE A 94 6.67 13.06 14.57
N CYS A 95 5.51 12.58 14.12
CA CYS A 95 5.20 12.37 12.72
C CYS A 95 4.08 13.31 12.25
N GLN A 96 4.25 13.95 11.10
CA GLN A 96 3.20 14.69 10.42
C GLN A 96 2.32 13.73 9.62
N ARG A 97 1.00 13.79 9.85
CA ARG A 97 0.03 12.96 9.13
C ARG A 97 -0.44 13.67 7.86
N PHE A 98 -0.34 13.04 6.70
CA PHE A 98 -0.95 13.55 5.47
C PHE A 98 -2.46 13.31 5.48
N LYS A 99 -3.25 14.34 5.14
CA LYS A 99 -4.70 14.20 4.95
C LYS A 99 -5.06 13.90 3.50
N ARG A 100 -4.28 14.45 2.56
CA ARG A 100 -4.57 14.44 1.13
C ARG A 100 -3.27 14.32 0.33
N TRP A 101 -3.37 13.67 -0.81
CA TRP A 101 -2.32 13.57 -1.83
C TRP A 101 -2.98 13.35 -3.19
N THR A 102 -2.22 13.51 -4.27
CA THR A 102 -2.66 13.08 -5.60
C THR A 102 -2.63 11.55 -5.68
N ALA A 103 -3.77 10.93 -5.99
CA ALA A 103 -3.93 9.48 -5.98
C ALA A 103 -2.93 8.75 -6.89
N PHE A 104 -2.28 7.73 -6.33
CA PHE A 104 -1.31 6.87 -6.97
C PHE A 104 -1.98 5.94 -7.99
N GLY A 105 -3.24 5.58 -7.76
CA GLY A 105 -4.05 4.80 -8.70
C GLY A 105 -4.28 5.44 -10.07
N THR A 106 -3.87 6.70 -10.27
CA THR A 106 -4.02 7.42 -11.56
C THR A 106 -2.77 7.35 -12.45
N ILE A 107 -1.66 6.76 -11.97
CA ILE A 107 -0.41 6.63 -12.74
C ILE A 107 -0.63 5.77 -13.99
N GLN A 108 -0.12 6.24 -15.14
CA GLN A 108 -0.35 5.60 -16.45
C GLN A 108 0.91 5.03 -17.11
N THR A 109 2.11 5.26 -16.55
CA THR A 109 3.38 4.84 -17.15
C THR A 109 4.34 4.31 -16.09
N SER A 110 5.34 3.53 -16.53
CA SER A 110 6.42 3.06 -15.66
C SER A 110 7.30 4.20 -15.12
N SER A 111 7.60 5.20 -15.96
CA SER A 111 8.33 6.39 -15.52
C SER A 111 7.60 7.13 -14.38
N GLY A 112 6.27 7.20 -14.44
CA GLY A 112 5.48 7.77 -13.35
C GLY A 112 5.56 6.96 -12.06
N VAL A 113 5.67 5.63 -12.15
CA VAL A 113 5.88 4.77 -10.98
C VAL A 113 7.26 5.04 -10.37
N GLU A 114 8.30 5.15 -11.19
CA GLU A 114 9.66 5.48 -10.74
C GLU A 114 9.70 6.84 -10.04
N ASP A 115 9.09 7.87 -10.61
CA ASP A 115 9.01 9.20 -10.02
C ASP A 115 8.22 9.19 -8.70
N TYR A 116 7.13 8.44 -8.62
CA TYR A 116 6.38 8.28 -7.38
C TYR A 116 7.16 7.52 -6.30
N HIS A 117 8.01 6.55 -6.66
CA HIS A 117 8.94 5.96 -5.70
C HIS A 117 9.93 6.98 -5.14
N VAL A 118 10.41 7.91 -5.97
CA VAL A 118 11.26 9.02 -5.50
C VAL A 118 10.50 9.91 -4.52
N PHE A 119 9.23 10.23 -4.78
CA PHE A 119 8.41 11.02 -3.84
C PHE A 119 8.11 10.27 -2.53
N LEU A 120 7.96 8.95 -2.55
CA LEU A 120 7.81 8.14 -1.33
C LEU A 120 9.07 8.18 -0.46
N ALA A 121 10.25 8.10 -1.07
CA ALA A 121 11.52 8.21 -0.36
C ALA A 121 11.84 9.65 0.06
N HIS A 122 11.44 10.63 -0.75
CA HIS A 122 11.76 12.04 -0.57
C HIS A 122 10.56 12.94 -0.92
N PRO A 123 9.59 13.08 -0.01
CA PRO A 123 8.33 13.79 -0.28
C PRO A 123 8.49 15.29 -0.52
N ASP A 124 9.67 15.87 -0.31
CA ASP A 124 9.97 17.28 -0.63
C ASP A 124 10.61 17.48 -2.01
N LYS A 125 11.02 16.41 -2.71
CA LYS A 125 11.62 16.55 -4.04
C LYS A 125 10.59 17.08 -5.03
N ASN A 126 11.03 17.93 -5.94
CA ASN A 126 10.27 18.29 -7.13
C ASN A 126 11.02 17.71 -8.32
N LEU A 127 10.29 17.02 -9.18
CA LEU A 127 10.80 16.46 -10.43
C LEU A 127 10.16 17.24 -11.57
N ASP A 128 10.87 17.34 -12.69
CA ASP A 128 10.37 18.06 -13.88
C ASP A 128 9.28 17.26 -14.61
N SER A 129 9.32 15.94 -14.50
CA SER A 129 8.45 14.98 -15.20
C SER A 129 7.05 14.86 -14.59
N TYR A 130 6.94 14.82 -13.25
CA TYR A 130 5.67 14.64 -12.55
C TYR A 130 5.50 15.65 -11.42
N ARG A 131 4.26 16.12 -11.24
CA ARG A 131 3.89 16.95 -10.10
C ARG A 131 3.98 16.09 -8.83
N ASN A 132 4.73 16.57 -7.84
CA ASN A 132 4.83 15.93 -6.53
C ASN A 132 3.42 15.76 -5.89
N PRO A 133 3.00 14.52 -5.57
CA PRO A 133 1.66 14.23 -5.04
C PRO A 133 1.44 14.77 -3.63
N PHE A 134 2.51 15.15 -2.92
CA PHE A 134 2.53 15.66 -1.55
C PHE A 134 2.79 17.18 -1.48
N ARG A 135 2.84 17.86 -2.63
CA ARG A 135 3.14 19.30 -2.72
C ARG A 135 2.21 20.15 -1.86
N ASN A 136 0.92 19.80 -1.84
CA ASN A 136 -0.06 20.44 -0.97
C ASN A 136 0.07 19.81 0.41
N ARG A 137 0.94 20.39 1.24
CA ARG A 137 1.27 19.98 2.61
C ARG A 137 0.09 20.11 3.59
N ASP A 138 -1.03 19.48 3.27
CA ASP A 138 -2.24 19.44 4.10
C ASP A 138 -2.07 18.39 5.20
N TYR A 139 -1.49 18.85 6.31
CA TYR A 139 -1.23 18.01 7.47
C TYR A 139 -2.43 17.96 8.42
N GLY A 140 -2.66 16.78 8.99
CA GLY A 140 -3.50 16.61 10.16
C GLY A 140 -2.74 16.84 11.46
N ASN A 141 -3.41 16.56 12.57
CA ASN A 141 -2.76 16.56 13.87
C ASN A 141 -1.54 15.63 13.85
N PRO A 142 -0.41 16.06 14.41
CA PRO A 142 0.78 15.22 14.49
C PRO A 142 0.51 13.99 15.33
N ILE A 143 1.18 12.89 14.98
CA ILE A 143 1.14 11.63 15.71
C ILE A 143 2.44 11.51 16.49
N ARG A 144 2.32 11.23 17.78
CA ARG A 144 3.47 10.99 18.66
C ARG A 144 3.65 9.50 18.85
N ILE A 145 4.83 9.00 18.57
CA ILE A 145 5.17 7.58 18.64
C ILE A 145 6.35 7.45 19.61
N PRO A 146 6.14 6.97 20.85
CA PRO A 146 7.26 6.68 21.73
C PRO A 146 8.18 5.64 21.08
N THR A 147 9.48 5.92 21.06
CA THR A 147 10.46 5.10 20.34
C THR A 147 10.54 3.68 20.88
N GLU A 148 10.19 3.48 22.16
CA GLU A 148 10.15 2.17 22.80
C GLU A 148 9.07 1.25 22.22
N LEU A 149 8.07 1.80 21.51
CA LEU A 149 7.06 0.99 20.80
C LEU A 149 7.67 0.26 19.61
N LEU A 150 8.76 0.76 19.03
CA LEU A 150 9.41 0.12 17.88
C LEU A 150 10.07 -1.22 18.24
N ASN A 151 10.17 -1.54 19.53
CA ASN A 151 10.56 -2.87 20.03
C ASN A 151 9.37 -3.82 20.23
N SER A 152 8.15 -3.37 19.96
CA SER A 152 6.96 -4.24 20.01
C SER A 152 7.08 -5.38 19.00
N THR A 153 6.51 -6.51 19.35
CA THR A 153 6.35 -7.64 18.42
C THR A 153 5.21 -7.42 17.42
N ILE A 154 4.42 -6.36 17.60
CA ILE A 154 3.29 -5.99 16.75
C ILE A 154 3.72 -4.90 15.77
N ASP A 155 3.75 -5.24 14.49
CA ASP A 155 4.12 -4.32 13.42
C ASP A 155 3.04 -3.26 13.19
N PHE A 156 3.33 -2.02 13.55
CA PHE A 156 2.39 -0.90 13.40
C PHE A 156 2.92 0.25 12.54
N LEU A 157 4.23 0.39 12.35
CA LEU A 157 4.84 1.45 11.56
C LEU A 157 5.78 0.85 10.52
N HIS A 158 5.61 1.22 9.26
CA HIS A 158 6.35 0.62 8.14
C HIS A 158 7.06 1.67 7.30
N VAL A 159 8.24 1.29 6.78
CA VAL A 159 9.09 2.09 5.88
C VAL A 159 9.24 1.38 4.53
N ARG A 160 9.91 2.04 3.58
CA ARG A 160 10.20 1.52 2.23
C ARG A 160 8.92 1.21 1.44
N LEU A 161 7.98 2.14 1.52
CA LEU A 161 6.70 2.03 0.83
C LEU A 161 6.90 1.96 -0.69
N THR A 162 6.06 1.17 -1.33
CA THR A 162 5.94 1.09 -2.78
C THR A 162 4.62 1.71 -3.25
N VAL A 163 4.52 2.01 -4.55
CA VAL A 163 3.26 2.48 -5.16
C VAL A 163 2.10 1.49 -4.93
N PRO A 164 2.29 0.16 -5.12
CA PRO A 164 1.29 -0.84 -4.73
C PRO A 164 0.82 -0.74 -3.28
N ASP A 165 1.73 -0.50 -2.32
CA ASP A 165 1.37 -0.40 -0.89
C ASP A 165 0.42 0.77 -0.64
N VAL A 166 0.73 1.95 -1.20
CA VAL A 166 -0.13 3.14 -1.06
C VAL A 166 -1.51 2.87 -1.65
N ILE A 167 -1.57 2.30 -2.85
CA ILE A 167 -2.84 2.00 -3.51
C ILE A 167 -3.64 1.00 -2.68
N LYS A 168 -3.00 -0.07 -2.22
CA LYS A 168 -3.64 -1.14 -1.44
C LYS A 168 -4.19 -0.63 -0.10
N TYR A 169 -3.36 0.03 0.70
CA TYR A 169 -3.66 0.32 2.10
C TYR A 169 -4.29 1.70 2.32
N LEU A 170 -4.04 2.67 1.44
CA LEU A 170 -4.48 4.06 1.64
C LEU A 170 -5.52 4.51 0.60
N GLU A 171 -5.59 3.88 -0.57
CA GLU A 171 -6.53 4.25 -1.64
C GLU A 171 -7.62 3.20 -1.86
N GLY A 172 -7.76 2.24 -0.93
CA GLY A 172 -8.76 1.17 -1.01
C GLY A 172 -8.59 0.28 -2.24
N GLY A 173 -7.39 0.25 -2.83
CA GLY A 173 -7.13 -0.44 -4.07
C GLY A 173 -7.73 0.25 -5.31
N SER A 174 -8.12 1.52 -5.22
CA SER A 174 -8.62 2.29 -6.36
C SER A 174 -7.50 2.50 -7.37
N CYS A 175 -7.63 1.87 -8.54
CA CYS A 175 -6.64 1.93 -9.60
C CYS A 175 -7.37 2.10 -10.92
N GLN A 176 -7.06 3.16 -11.66
CA GLN A 176 -7.70 3.44 -12.96
C GLN A 176 -7.23 2.48 -14.06
N LEU A 177 -6.13 1.77 -13.83
CA LEU A 177 -5.58 0.80 -14.77
C LEU A 177 -6.39 -0.51 -14.80
N CYS A 178 -6.76 -1.02 -13.62
CA CYS A 178 -7.48 -2.29 -13.46
C CYS A 178 -8.86 -2.16 -12.83
N TRP A 179 -9.29 -0.95 -12.46
CA TRP A 179 -10.56 -0.67 -11.79
C TRP A 179 -10.79 -1.46 -10.51
N GLY A 180 -9.71 -1.81 -9.81
CA GLY A 180 -9.79 -2.61 -8.58
C GLY A 180 -9.67 -4.12 -8.80
N GLU A 181 -9.77 -4.61 -10.04
CA GLU A 181 -9.78 -6.04 -10.38
C GLU A 181 -8.42 -6.72 -10.24
N ARG A 182 -7.36 -5.96 -9.96
CA ARG A 182 -5.96 -6.42 -9.84
C ARG A 182 -5.39 -7.09 -11.10
N THR A 183 -6.18 -7.16 -12.17
CA THR A 183 -5.80 -7.70 -13.46
C THR A 183 -6.24 -6.76 -14.59
N VAL A 184 -5.53 -6.79 -15.72
CA VAL A 184 -5.81 -5.98 -16.93
C VAL A 184 -5.81 -6.87 -18.17
N GLY A 185 -6.48 -6.47 -19.26
CA GLY A 185 -6.37 -7.19 -20.54
C GLY A 185 -7.50 -8.17 -20.90
N GLY A 186 -8.71 -8.01 -20.35
CA GLY A 186 -9.90 -8.73 -20.86
C GLY A 186 -10.72 -7.96 -21.92
N ASN A 187 -10.27 -6.78 -22.33
CA ASN A 187 -11.05 -5.81 -23.12
C ASN A 187 -10.17 -4.91 -24.04
N GLY A 188 -9.01 -5.38 -24.49
CA GLY A 188 -8.09 -4.60 -25.34
C GLY A 188 -7.34 -3.46 -24.64
N VAL A 189 -7.62 -3.19 -23.35
CA VAL A 189 -6.87 -2.19 -22.54
C VAL A 189 -5.50 -2.74 -22.12
N GLY A 190 -5.37 -4.05 -21.91
CA GLY A 190 -4.12 -4.70 -21.46
C GLY A 190 -2.93 -4.44 -22.38
N CYS A 191 -3.13 -4.39 -23.70
CA CYS A 191 -2.07 -4.11 -24.66
C CYS A 191 -1.52 -2.67 -24.51
N ARG A 192 -2.40 -1.68 -24.25
CA ARG A 192 -1.99 -0.31 -23.96
C ARG A 192 -1.24 -0.20 -22.63
N VAL A 193 -1.68 -0.94 -21.62
CA VAL A 193 -1.00 -1.01 -20.32
C VAL A 193 0.39 -1.63 -20.46
N ALA A 194 0.49 -2.77 -21.14
CA ALA A 194 1.76 -3.42 -21.43
C ALA A 194 2.69 -2.48 -22.21
N HIS A 195 2.19 -1.79 -23.23
CA HIS A 195 3.00 -0.83 -23.98
C HIS A 195 3.52 0.33 -23.12
N SER A 196 2.64 0.98 -22.35
CA SER A 196 2.98 2.16 -21.53
C SER A 196 3.83 1.86 -20.29
N PHE A 197 3.77 0.63 -19.77
CA PHE A 197 4.54 0.23 -18.59
C PHE A 197 5.77 -0.63 -18.92
N LEU A 198 5.73 -1.47 -19.96
CA LEU A 198 6.80 -2.43 -20.26
C LEU A 198 7.70 -2.00 -21.43
N GLY A 199 7.38 -0.90 -22.12
CA GLY A 199 8.27 -0.26 -23.08
C GLY A 199 8.45 -1.04 -24.39
N GLY A 200 7.53 -0.84 -25.34
CA GLY A 200 7.76 -0.79 -26.80
C GLY A 200 8.34 -1.99 -27.58
N TRP A 201 9.23 -2.82 -27.04
CA TRP A 201 10.04 -3.75 -27.84
C TRP A 201 9.46 -5.17 -27.95
N GLU A 202 8.81 -5.71 -26.91
CA GLU A 202 8.15 -7.03 -26.99
C GLU A 202 6.75 -6.96 -27.68
N VAL A 203 6.43 -5.84 -28.33
CA VAL A 203 5.08 -5.43 -28.78
C VAL A 203 4.62 -6.12 -30.07
N LEU A 204 5.51 -6.84 -30.78
CA LEU A 204 5.18 -7.43 -32.08
C LEU A 204 4.29 -8.70 -32.03
N PHE A 205 3.99 -9.26 -30.85
CA PHE A 205 3.22 -10.51 -30.70
C PHE A 205 1.82 -10.35 -30.04
N TRP A 206 1.31 -9.12 -29.88
CA TRP A 206 0.22 -8.87 -28.93
C TRP A 206 -1.22 -8.95 -29.46
N ASP A 207 -1.43 -8.91 -30.78
CA ASP A 207 -2.78 -9.06 -31.36
C ASP A 207 -3.36 -10.46 -31.12
N ALA A 208 -2.53 -11.49 -30.90
CA ALA A 208 -2.96 -12.85 -30.55
C ALA A 208 -3.23 -13.05 -29.04
N LEU A 209 -2.79 -12.13 -28.18
CA LEU A 209 -2.73 -12.28 -26.72
C LEU A 209 -3.74 -11.41 -25.95
N SER A 210 -4.68 -10.79 -26.67
CA SER A 210 -5.65 -9.79 -26.18
C SER A 210 -6.68 -10.33 -25.18
N ASP A 211 -6.82 -11.65 -25.05
CA ASP A 211 -7.96 -12.29 -24.38
C ASP A 211 -7.64 -12.86 -23.00
N LEU A 212 -6.36 -12.87 -22.61
CA LEU A 212 -5.94 -13.32 -21.30
C LEU A 212 -5.81 -12.10 -20.36
N PRO A 213 -6.16 -12.22 -19.05
CA PRO A 213 -5.97 -11.18 -18.01
C PRO A 213 -4.58 -11.25 -17.34
N MET A 214 -3.87 -10.14 -17.14
CA MET A 214 -2.50 -10.07 -16.59
C MET A 214 -2.52 -9.33 -15.28
N LEU A 215 -1.60 -9.62 -14.36
CA LEU A 215 -1.50 -8.85 -13.12
C LEU A 215 -1.30 -7.37 -13.43
N CYS A 216 -2.06 -6.53 -12.73
CA CYS A 216 -1.98 -5.09 -12.86
C CYS A 216 -0.62 -4.62 -12.34
N PRO A 217 0.26 -4.03 -13.18
CA PRO A 217 1.58 -3.61 -12.74
C PRO A 217 1.53 -2.57 -11.62
N LEU A 218 0.48 -1.75 -11.58
CA LEU A 218 0.33 -0.67 -10.61
C LEU A 218 -0.18 -1.16 -9.24
N CYS A 219 -1.09 -2.14 -9.22
CA CYS A 219 -1.62 -2.69 -7.96
C CYS A 219 -0.77 -3.82 -7.37
N ILE A 220 -0.08 -4.57 -8.24
CA ILE A 220 0.59 -5.80 -7.85
C ILE A 220 2.12 -5.64 -7.87
N GLY A 221 2.64 -4.76 -8.73
CA GLY A 221 4.07 -4.59 -8.94
C GLY A 221 4.48 -4.98 -10.37
N MET A 222 5.47 -4.25 -10.89
CA MET A 222 6.00 -4.43 -12.25
C MET A 222 6.63 -5.81 -12.45
N GLU A 223 7.35 -6.30 -11.44
CA GLU A 223 8.01 -7.59 -11.43
C GLU A 223 7.03 -8.75 -11.64
N HIS A 224 5.85 -8.67 -11.03
CA HIS A 224 4.80 -9.67 -11.16
C HIS A 224 4.11 -9.59 -12.52
N ALA A 225 3.89 -8.38 -13.03
CA ALA A 225 3.37 -8.17 -14.37
C ALA A 225 4.31 -8.72 -15.47
N VAL A 226 5.62 -8.52 -15.33
CA VAL A 226 6.63 -9.10 -16.23
C VAL A 226 6.63 -10.62 -16.18
N VAL A 227 6.52 -11.23 -15.00
CA VAL A 227 6.41 -12.69 -14.87
C VAL A 227 5.13 -13.21 -15.54
N CYS A 228 4.00 -12.53 -15.38
CA CYS A 228 2.76 -12.84 -16.10
C CYS A 228 2.96 -12.80 -17.61
N LEU A 229 3.65 -11.78 -18.10
CA LEU A 229 3.92 -11.61 -19.52
C LEU A 229 4.78 -12.77 -20.07
N ARG A 230 5.93 -13.04 -19.46
CA ARG A 230 6.81 -14.13 -19.91
C ARG A 230 6.09 -15.47 -19.96
N ARG A 231 5.25 -15.73 -18.95
CA ARG A 231 4.42 -16.95 -18.92
C ARG A 231 3.39 -16.98 -20.05
N ARG A 232 2.74 -15.87 -20.37
CA ARG A 232 1.82 -15.82 -21.52
C ARG A 232 2.49 -16.15 -22.84
N VAL A 233 3.67 -15.57 -23.09
CA VAL A 233 4.42 -15.83 -24.32
C VAL A 233 4.76 -17.33 -24.45
N GLN A 234 5.07 -18.00 -23.33
CA GLN A 234 5.31 -19.45 -23.31
C GLN A 234 4.05 -20.26 -23.62
N TRP A 235 2.86 -19.78 -23.22
CA TRP A 235 1.59 -20.49 -23.37
C TRP A 235 0.85 -20.20 -24.69
N ASP A 236 1.24 -19.15 -25.43
CA ASP A 236 0.68 -18.83 -26.76
C ASP A 236 1.07 -19.85 -27.85
N GLN A 237 2.04 -20.72 -27.56
CA GLN A 237 2.52 -21.73 -28.51
C GLN A 237 1.62 -22.98 -28.57
N GLY A 238 0.44 -22.99 -27.92
CA GLY A 238 -0.49 -24.12 -27.96
C GLY A 238 -1.93 -23.79 -27.54
N TYR A 239 -2.87 -24.60 -28.01
CA TYR A 239 -4.34 -24.57 -27.89
C TYR A 239 -5.01 -24.26 -26.52
N ALA A 240 -6.36 -24.13 -26.56
CA ALA A 240 -7.31 -23.79 -25.48
C ALA A 240 -7.10 -24.45 -24.09
N THR A 241 -6.47 -25.62 -24.00
CA THR A 241 -6.11 -26.30 -22.74
C THR A 241 -5.23 -25.41 -21.84
N HIS A 242 -4.41 -24.55 -22.45
CA HIS A 242 -3.49 -23.66 -21.74
C HIS A 242 -4.16 -22.43 -21.09
N ARG A 243 -5.38 -22.06 -21.51
CA ARG A 243 -6.12 -20.92 -20.94
C ARG A 243 -6.62 -21.21 -19.52
N ALA A 244 -7.13 -22.42 -19.29
CA ALA A 244 -7.61 -22.84 -17.98
C ALA A 244 -6.44 -22.94 -16.99
N GLU A 245 -5.33 -23.54 -17.42
CA GLU A 245 -4.09 -23.62 -16.65
C GLU A 245 -3.55 -22.23 -16.28
N TYR A 246 -3.50 -21.31 -17.25
CA TYR A 246 -3.06 -19.94 -17.02
C TYR A 246 -3.96 -19.21 -16.02
N THR A 247 -5.29 -19.35 -16.16
CA THR A 247 -6.25 -18.70 -15.27
C THR A 247 -6.13 -19.24 -13.84
N SER A 248 -5.97 -20.56 -13.69
CA SER A 248 -5.74 -21.19 -12.39
C SER A 248 -4.43 -20.69 -11.77
N TRP A 249 -3.35 -20.66 -12.54
CA TRP A 249 -2.06 -20.10 -12.10
C TRP A 249 -2.19 -18.64 -11.65
N LEU A 250 -2.91 -17.81 -12.42
CA LEU A 250 -3.12 -16.39 -12.10
C LEU A 250 -3.89 -16.23 -10.79
N GLN A 251 -4.95 -17.03 -10.58
CA GLN A 251 -5.72 -17.03 -9.34
C GLN A 251 -4.86 -17.46 -8.14
N THR A 252 -4.07 -18.53 -8.28
CA THR A 252 -3.12 -18.94 -7.25
C THR A 252 -2.13 -17.84 -6.93
N LYS A 253 -1.60 -17.13 -7.94
CA LYS A 253 -0.70 -15.99 -7.71
C LYS A 253 -1.37 -14.83 -6.99
N LEU A 254 -2.61 -14.48 -7.34
CA LEU A 254 -3.37 -13.47 -6.61
C LEU A 254 -3.55 -13.87 -5.14
N GLN A 255 -3.90 -15.14 -4.86
CA GLN A 255 -4.02 -15.65 -3.50
C GLN A 255 -2.71 -15.63 -2.72
N GLU A 256 -1.60 -16.08 -3.31
CA GLU A 256 -0.26 -16.03 -2.70
C GLU A 256 0.15 -14.59 -2.35
N LEU A 257 -0.30 -13.61 -3.13
CA LEU A 257 -0.03 -12.18 -2.92
C LEU A 257 -1.03 -11.51 -1.96
N GLY A 258 -1.96 -12.29 -1.38
CA GLY A 258 -2.96 -11.81 -0.43
C GLY A 258 -4.19 -11.14 -1.07
N PHE A 259 -4.41 -11.35 -2.37
CA PHE A 259 -5.59 -10.90 -3.12
C PHE A 259 -6.53 -12.08 -3.38
N GLY A 260 -7.12 -12.64 -2.32
CA GLY A 260 -8.13 -13.70 -2.44
C GLY A 260 -9.42 -13.21 -3.13
N THR A 261 -10.21 -14.13 -3.68
CA THR A 261 -11.45 -13.89 -4.47
C THR A 261 -12.64 -13.39 -3.64
N THR A 262 -12.42 -12.46 -2.73
CA THR A 262 -13.48 -11.78 -1.96
C THR A 262 -13.56 -10.31 -2.34
N SER A 263 -13.85 -10.05 -3.61
CA SER A 263 -14.53 -8.82 -4.01
C SER A 263 -15.41 -9.12 -5.20
N LYS A 264 -16.70 -9.40 -4.94
CA LYS A 264 -17.72 -8.99 -5.91
C LYS A 264 -17.56 -7.47 -6.08
N PRO A 265 -17.47 -6.94 -7.31
CA PRO A 265 -17.44 -5.50 -7.50
C PRO A 265 -18.75 -4.92 -6.96
N ARG A 266 -18.68 -4.15 -5.86
CA ARG A 266 -19.76 -3.20 -5.55
C ARG A 266 -19.63 -2.06 -6.55
N LEU A 267 -20.33 -2.21 -7.67
CA LEU A 267 -20.76 -1.07 -8.48
C LEU A 267 -21.65 -0.18 -7.61
N SER A 268 -21.04 0.81 -6.99
CA SER A 268 -21.71 2.05 -6.64
C SER A 268 -20.76 3.18 -7.02
N LEU A 269 -20.83 3.57 -8.30
CA LEU A 269 -20.32 4.85 -8.76
C LEU A 269 -20.96 5.96 -7.89
N PRO A 270 -20.19 6.92 -7.37
CA PRO A 270 -20.75 8.14 -6.85
C PRO A 270 -21.51 8.85 -7.98
N SER A 271 -22.81 9.05 -7.79
CA SER A 271 -23.65 9.91 -8.62
C SER A 271 -23.08 11.33 -8.61
N GLY A 272 -22.22 11.69 -9.55
CA GLY A 272 -21.59 13.01 -9.50
C GLY A 272 -20.70 13.47 -10.65
N LEU A 273 -20.42 12.65 -11.66
CA LEU A 273 -19.65 13.08 -12.82
C LEU A 273 -20.36 12.67 -14.12
N ARG A 274 -21.42 13.41 -14.47
CA ARG A 274 -21.85 13.47 -15.88
C ARG A 274 -20.83 14.33 -16.64
N PRO A 275 -20.32 13.89 -17.80
CA PRO A 275 -19.72 14.81 -18.74
C PRO A 275 -20.82 15.74 -19.26
N SER A 276 -20.59 17.05 -19.13
CA SER A 276 -21.40 18.10 -19.73
C SER A 276 -21.31 17.99 -21.26
N GLY A 277 -22.20 17.21 -21.87
CA GLY A 277 -22.43 17.25 -23.30
C GLY A 277 -23.20 18.51 -23.65
N GLY A 278 -22.50 19.52 -24.14
CA GLY A 278 -23.11 20.71 -24.71
C GLY A 278 -22.30 21.13 -25.92
N TYR A 279 -22.76 20.78 -27.11
CA TYR A 279 -22.71 21.59 -28.33
C TYR A 279 -23.64 20.96 -29.37
N LEU A 280 -24.90 21.39 -29.33
CA LEU A 280 -25.77 21.46 -30.50
C LEU A 280 -26.39 22.86 -30.44
N SER A 281 -25.88 23.76 -31.27
CA SER A 281 -26.63 24.93 -31.72
C SER A 281 -26.72 24.82 -33.23
N SER A 282 -27.96 24.73 -33.68
CA SER A 282 -28.42 24.93 -35.04
C SER A 282 -27.92 26.27 -35.57
N ASP A 283 -27.35 26.27 -36.77
CA ASP A 283 -27.97 26.81 -37.98
C ASP A 283 -27.33 26.13 -39.21
#